data_AF-I3Z711-F1
#
_entry.id   AF-I3Z711-F1
#
_cell.length_a   1.000
_cell.length_b   1.000
_cell.length_c   1.000
_cell.angle_alpha   90.00
_cell.angle_beta   90.00
_cell.angle_gamma   90.00
#
_symmetry.space_group_name_H-M   'P 1'
#
loop_
_entity.id
_entity.type
_entity.pdbx_description
1 polymer ?
#
loop_
_entity_poly.entity_id
_entity_poly.type
_entity_poly.pdbx_seq_one_letter_code
_entity_poly.pdbx_strand_id
1 'polypeptide(L)'
;MKITKDLYQGSLALLTDFYQLTMAYAYWKSGKAEQEAVFNLFFRKHPFQSGFTIAAGLEYVVDFCNNFYFKDDDLSYLGQMKNADGSPVFESAFLAYLKSLNFTCDIDAVEEGTVVFPHTPLISVKGPLIQCQLLETALLNVINFQTLIATKSARVVLAAKGDSVLEFGLRRAHKICTNCFLNFEMNLVNLS
;
A
#
# COMPACT_ATOMS: atom_id res chain seq x y z
N MET A 1 6.37 -0.04 15.10
CA MET A 1 7.77 -0.17 14.62
C MET A 1 7.91 0.64 13.33
N LYS A 2 9.07 1.21 12.94
CA LYS A 2 9.16 1.95 11.65
C LYS A 2 9.49 0.99 10.51
N ILE A 3 8.53 0.14 10.18
CA ILE A 3 8.71 -1.06 9.36
C ILE A 3 9.30 -0.72 7.98
N THR A 4 8.84 0.36 7.36
CA THR A 4 9.31 0.81 6.05
C THR A 4 10.73 1.37 6.10
N LYS A 5 11.07 2.17 7.11
CA LYS A 5 12.39 2.80 7.25
C LYS A 5 13.48 1.82 7.66
N ASP A 6 13.12 0.83 8.47
CA ASP A 6 14.04 -0.18 8.98
C ASP A 6 14.31 -1.29 7.95
N LEU A 7 13.34 -1.58 7.06
CA LEU A 7 13.49 -2.59 6.00
C LEU A 7 13.93 -2.03 4.65
N TYR A 8 13.60 -0.77 4.35
CA TYR A 8 13.94 -0.11 3.09
C TYR A 8 14.71 1.20 3.32
N GLN A 9 15.93 1.27 2.80
CA GLN A 9 16.76 2.46 2.86
C GLN A 9 16.32 3.56 1.84
N GLY A 10 15.53 3.17 0.84
CA GLY A 10 15.03 4.05 -0.23
C GLY A 10 13.71 4.75 0.09
N SER A 11 13.38 5.80 -0.67
CA SER A 11 12.02 6.35 -0.67
C SER A 11 11.08 5.35 -1.36
N LEU A 12 9.90 5.14 -0.78
CA LEU A 12 8.87 4.28 -1.37
C LEU A 12 7.89 5.08 -2.24
N ALA A 13 8.15 6.37 -2.51
CA ALA A 13 7.28 7.20 -3.34
C ALA A 13 7.19 6.71 -4.79
N LEU A 14 8.25 6.07 -5.30
CA LEU A 14 8.26 5.43 -6.62
C LEU A 14 7.73 3.98 -6.60
N LEU A 15 7.23 3.48 -5.47
CA LEU A 15 6.53 2.19 -5.39
C LEU A 15 5.11 2.33 -5.96
N THR A 16 5.03 2.70 -7.22
CA THR A 16 3.79 3.00 -7.91
C THR A 16 3.93 2.61 -9.37
N ASP A 17 2.82 2.37 -10.04
CA ASP A 17 2.84 2.09 -11.46
C ASP A 17 3.13 3.37 -12.23
N PHE A 18 3.86 3.27 -13.35
CA PHE A 18 4.20 4.45 -14.16
C PHE A 18 2.97 5.25 -14.60
N TYR A 19 1.83 4.57 -14.81
CA TYR A 19 0.58 5.25 -15.18
C TYR A 19 0.09 6.22 -14.08
N GLN A 20 0.38 5.95 -12.81
CA GLN A 20 -0.02 6.83 -11.71
C GLN A 20 0.70 8.17 -11.79
N LEU A 21 1.98 8.14 -12.19
CA LEU A 21 2.79 9.33 -12.39
C LEU A 21 2.34 10.13 -13.62
N THR A 22 2.00 9.45 -14.72
CA THR A 22 1.51 10.14 -15.92
C THR A 22 0.10 10.71 -15.72
N MET A 23 -0.76 10.03 -14.96
CA MET A 23 -2.06 10.55 -14.55
C MET A 23 -1.94 11.75 -13.61
N ALA A 24 -1.04 11.68 -12.62
CA ALA A 24 -0.74 12.81 -11.75
C ALA A 24 -0.26 14.02 -12.56
N TYR A 25 0.60 13.80 -13.55
CA TYR A 25 1.03 14.85 -14.47
C TYR A 25 -0.12 15.44 -15.29
N ALA A 26 -1.03 14.61 -15.80
CA ALA A 26 -2.22 15.07 -16.52
C ALA A 26 -3.17 15.90 -15.63
N TYR A 27 -3.36 15.51 -14.37
CA TYR A 27 -4.14 16.28 -13.39
C TYR A 27 -3.47 17.61 -13.06
N TRP A 28 -2.15 17.61 -12.90
CA TRP A 28 -1.39 18.84 -12.68
C TRP A 28 -1.51 19.80 -13.87
N LYS A 29 -1.34 19.28 -15.10
CA LYS A 29 -1.49 20.07 -16.34
C LYS A 29 -2.89 20.64 -16.55
N SER A 30 -3.92 19.92 -16.11
CA SER A 30 -5.31 20.37 -16.21
C SER A 30 -5.74 21.28 -15.05
N GLY A 31 -4.84 21.62 -14.12
CA GLY A 31 -5.14 22.46 -12.96
C GLY A 31 -6.02 21.76 -11.91
N LYS A 32 -6.12 20.43 -11.95
CA LYS A 32 -6.94 19.61 -11.05
C LYS A 32 -6.15 18.93 -9.93
N ALA A 33 -4.88 19.32 -9.76
CA ALA A 33 -3.97 18.72 -8.77
C ALA A 33 -4.56 18.69 -7.36
N GLU A 34 -5.11 19.83 -6.94
CA GLU A 34 -5.65 20.08 -5.59
C GLU A 34 -7.15 19.82 -5.47
N GLN A 35 -7.76 19.22 -6.50
CA GLN A 35 -9.18 18.88 -6.43
C GLN A 35 -9.38 17.80 -5.35
N GLU A 36 -10.33 18.03 -4.43
CA GLU A 36 -10.66 17.04 -3.41
C GLU A 36 -11.28 15.79 -4.05
N ALA A 37 -10.78 14.62 -3.67
CA ALA A 37 -11.25 13.33 -4.13
C ALA A 37 -11.32 12.33 -2.95
N VAL A 38 -12.19 11.33 -3.10
CA VAL A 38 -12.33 10.23 -2.15
C VAL A 38 -12.15 8.91 -2.89
N PHE A 39 -11.18 8.11 -2.45
CA PHE A 39 -10.88 6.80 -2.99
C PHE A 39 -11.22 5.73 -1.96
N ASN A 40 -11.98 4.72 -2.39
CA ASN A 40 -12.39 3.61 -1.53
C ASN A 40 -11.73 2.32 -2.01
N LEU A 41 -10.95 1.70 -1.13
CA LEU A 41 -10.37 0.39 -1.35
C LEU A 41 -11.34 -0.67 -0.85
N PHE A 42 -11.81 -1.52 -1.75
CA PHE A 42 -12.65 -2.68 -1.44
C PHE A 42 -12.33 -3.85 -2.37
N PHE A 43 -12.71 -5.06 -1.96
CA PHE A 43 -12.57 -6.26 -2.77
C PHE A 43 -13.93 -6.77 -3.26
N ARG A 44 -13.94 -7.50 -4.37
CA ARG A 44 -15.17 -7.92 -5.06
C ARG A 44 -15.59 -9.35 -4.76
N LYS A 45 -14.65 -10.22 -4.38
CA LYS A 45 -14.89 -11.65 -4.17
C LYS A 45 -14.13 -12.11 -2.96
N HIS A 46 -14.74 -13.00 -2.18
CA HIS A 46 -14.03 -13.62 -1.07
C HIS A 46 -12.81 -14.40 -1.57
N PRO A 47 -11.65 -14.20 -0.94
CA PRO A 47 -10.48 -15.00 -1.24
C PRO A 47 -10.74 -16.45 -0.86
N PHE A 48 -10.24 -17.36 -1.71
CA PHE A 48 -10.33 -18.80 -1.52
C PHE A 48 -11.75 -19.38 -1.36
N GLN A 49 -12.78 -18.70 -1.86
CA GLN A 49 -14.19 -19.09 -1.71
C GLN A 49 -14.59 -19.29 -0.23
N SER A 50 -13.97 -18.54 0.67
CA SER A 50 -14.26 -18.60 2.10
C SER A 50 -15.50 -17.76 2.44
N GLY A 51 -16.07 -18.00 3.63
CA GLY A 51 -17.21 -17.22 4.14
C GLY A 51 -16.82 -15.94 4.87
N PHE A 52 -15.52 -15.68 5.06
CA PHE A 52 -15.03 -14.51 5.79
C PHE A 52 -13.67 -14.06 5.25
N THR A 53 -13.30 -12.82 5.51
CA THR A 53 -12.00 -12.26 5.15
C THR A 53 -11.54 -11.41 6.31
N ILE A 54 -10.27 -11.48 6.68
CA ILE A 54 -9.74 -10.76 7.84
C ILE A 54 -8.91 -9.60 7.33
N ALA A 55 -9.29 -8.37 7.70
CA ALA A 55 -8.53 -7.18 7.36
C ALA A 55 -7.19 -7.18 8.11
N ALA A 56 -6.10 -7.00 7.36
CA ALA A 56 -4.75 -6.91 7.91
C ALA A 56 -3.86 -5.99 7.06
N GLY A 57 -2.80 -5.45 7.67
CA GLY A 57 -1.80 -4.58 7.03
C GLY A 57 -1.98 -3.09 7.31
N LEU A 58 -2.81 -2.69 8.27
CA LEU A 58 -3.06 -1.28 8.56
C LEU A 58 -1.82 -0.59 9.13
N GLU A 59 -1.03 -1.27 9.97
CA GLU A 59 0.23 -0.72 10.51
C GLU A 59 1.20 -0.30 9.39
N TYR A 60 1.32 -1.12 8.34
CA TYR A 60 2.18 -0.82 7.19
C TYR A 60 1.68 0.38 6.39
N VAL A 61 0.37 0.51 6.24
CA VAL A 61 -0.26 1.65 5.54
C VAL A 61 0.06 2.95 6.28
N VAL A 62 -0.14 2.95 7.60
CA VAL A 62 0.16 4.13 8.44
C VAL A 62 1.63 4.50 8.37
N ASP A 63 2.53 3.53 8.47
CA ASP A 63 3.97 3.79 8.37
C ASP A 63 4.39 4.25 6.97
N PHE A 64 3.78 3.73 5.90
CA PHE A 64 4.01 4.20 4.53
C PHE A 64 3.58 5.66 4.35
N CYS A 65 2.37 6.03 4.79
CA CYS A 65 1.86 7.39 4.67
C CYS A 65 2.70 8.39 5.47
N ASN A 66 3.15 8.02 6.68
CA ASN A 66 4.01 8.88 7.51
C ASN A 66 5.41 9.11 6.90
N ASN A 67 5.86 8.24 6.01
CA ASN A 67 7.16 8.35 5.34
C ASN A 67 7.02 8.61 3.83
N PHE A 68 5.87 9.12 3.38
CA PHE A 68 5.63 9.43 1.97
C PHE A 68 6.24 10.78 1.59
N TYR A 69 7.38 10.74 0.91
CA TYR A 69 8.06 11.91 0.35
C TYR A 69 8.94 11.50 -0.84
N PHE A 70 9.12 12.39 -1.82
CA PHE A 70 10.03 12.17 -2.93
C PHE A 70 11.46 12.58 -2.56
N LYS A 71 12.44 11.68 -2.75
CA LYS A 71 13.86 12.02 -2.59
C LYS A 71 14.39 12.70 -3.85
N ASP A 72 15.49 13.44 -3.70
CA ASP A 72 16.17 14.07 -4.84
C ASP A 72 16.62 13.05 -5.90
N ASP A 73 17.02 11.84 -5.49
CA ASP A 73 17.37 10.75 -6.41
C ASP A 73 16.16 10.29 -7.24
N ASP A 74 14.97 10.20 -6.63
CA ASP A 74 13.73 9.83 -7.31
C ASP A 74 13.37 10.88 -8.37
N LEU A 75 13.47 12.16 -8.01
CA LEU A 75 13.17 13.29 -8.90
C LEU A 75 14.19 13.40 -10.03
N SER A 76 15.47 13.13 -9.74
CA SER A 76 16.52 13.06 -10.75
C SER A 76 16.24 11.95 -11.77
N TYR A 77 15.82 10.77 -11.30
CA TYR A 77 15.43 9.66 -12.17
C TYR A 77 14.25 10.04 -13.08
N LEU A 78 13.19 10.64 -12.53
CA LEU A 78 12.04 11.11 -13.31
C LEU A 78 12.41 12.20 -14.32
N GLY A 79 13.31 13.11 -13.95
CA GLY A 79 13.78 14.18 -14.84
C GLY A 79 14.68 13.71 -15.98
N GLN A 80 15.33 12.54 -15.84
CA GLN A 80 16.13 11.94 -16.90
C GLN A 80 15.28 11.18 -17.94
N MET A 81 14.00 10.91 -17.65
CA MET A 81 13.13 10.20 -18.59
C MET A 81 12.81 11.05 -19.82
N LYS A 82 12.94 10.43 -20.99
CA LYS A 82 12.65 11.05 -22.29
C LYS A 82 11.61 10.25 -23.07
N ASN A 83 10.76 10.97 -23.79
CA ASN A 83 9.86 10.41 -24.79
C ASN A 83 10.66 9.98 -26.03
N ALA A 84 9.99 9.28 -26.96
CA ALA A 84 10.60 8.80 -28.20
C ALA A 84 11.14 9.93 -29.11
N ASP A 85 10.62 11.14 -28.97
CA ASP A 85 11.05 12.36 -29.67
C ASP A 85 12.24 13.08 -28.98
N GLY A 86 12.72 12.55 -27.85
CA GLY A 86 13.79 13.14 -27.06
C GLY A 86 13.35 14.26 -26.11
N SER A 87 12.06 14.62 -26.09
CA SER A 87 11.49 15.58 -25.13
C SER A 87 11.42 14.96 -23.73
N PRO A 88 11.52 15.77 -22.65
CA PRO A 88 11.37 15.25 -21.30
C PRO A 88 9.94 14.74 -21.07
N VAL A 89 9.80 13.59 -20.40
CA VAL A 89 8.48 13.03 -20.06
C VAL A 89 7.73 13.96 -19.10
N PHE A 90 8.46 14.52 -18.13
CA PHE A 90 7.91 15.41 -17.11
C PHE A 90 8.60 16.76 -17.16
N GLU A 91 7.82 17.83 -17.04
CA GLU A 91 8.36 19.19 -16.93
C GLU A 91 9.03 19.44 -15.57
N SER A 92 10.06 20.26 -15.55
CA SER A 92 10.78 20.64 -14.32
C SER A 92 9.87 21.27 -13.27
N ALA A 93 8.84 22.01 -13.69
CA ALA A 93 7.83 22.57 -12.80
C ALA A 93 6.99 21.51 -12.08
N PHE A 94 6.68 20.38 -12.75
CA PHE A 94 5.99 19.26 -12.12
C PHE A 94 6.90 18.53 -11.12
N LEU A 95 8.19 18.37 -11.44
CA LEU A 95 9.16 17.79 -10.49
C LEU A 95 9.33 18.67 -9.25
N ALA A 96 9.33 20.00 -9.42
CA ALA A 96 9.35 20.94 -8.31
C ALA A 96 8.08 20.81 -7.45
N TYR A 97 6.91 20.64 -8.07
CA TYR A 97 5.66 20.36 -7.37
C TYR A 97 5.75 19.06 -6.54
N LEU A 98 6.24 17.95 -7.12
CA LEU A 98 6.44 16.69 -6.40
C LEU A 98 7.42 16.82 -5.23
N LYS A 99 8.47 17.64 -5.37
CA LYS A 99 9.42 17.92 -4.29
C LYS A 99 8.79 18.64 -3.10
N SER A 100 7.87 19.57 -3.37
CA SER A 100 7.16 20.34 -2.35
C SER A 100 5.93 19.63 -1.78
N LEU A 101 5.60 18.45 -2.27
CA LEU A 101 4.41 17.71 -1.89
C LEU A 101 4.53 17.26 -0.44
N ASN A 102 3.61 17.73 0.40
CA ASN A 102 3.43 17.25 1.76
C ASN A 102 2.13 16.44 1.83
N PHE A 103 2.18 15.30 2.51
CA PHE A 103 1.01 14.44 2.68
C PHE A 103 -0.03 15.12 3.58
N THR A 104 -1.25 15.33 3.06
CA THR A 104 -2.35 16.01 3.75
C THR A 104 -3.69 15.27 3.62
N CYS A 105 -3.65 13.97 3.29
CA CYS A 105 -4.86 13.17 3.14
C CYS A 105 -5.36 12.63 4.48
N ASP A 106 -6.68 12.57 4.63
CA ASP A 106 -7.37 11.85 5.69
C ASP A 106 -7.56 10.39 5.28
N ILE A 107 -7.36 9.46 6.21
CA ILE A 107 -7.52 8.02 5.98
C ILE A 107 -8.44 7.44 7.05
N ASP A 108 -9.58 6.92 6.61
CA ASP A 108 -10.46 6.08 7.43
C ASP A 108 -10.22 4.61 7.08
N ALA A 109 -10.10 3.75 8.07
CA ALA A 109 -9.84 2.32 7.85
C ALA A 109 -10.56 1.44 8.89
N VAL A 110 -10.89 0.22 8.48
CA VAL A 110 -11.37 -0.82 9.39
C VAL A 110 -10.23 -1.31 10.28
N GLU A 111 -10.53 -1.56 11.56
CA GLU A 111 -9.56 -2.11 12.52
C GLU A 111 -8.99 -3.47 12.07
N GLU A 112 -7.69 -3.64 12.28
CA GLU A 112 -6.98 -4.88 11.96
C GLU A 112 -7.49 -6.06 12.79
N GLY A 113 -7.65 -7.23 12.15
CA GLY A 113 -8.28 -8.41 12.75
C GLY A 113 -9.81 -8.47 12.57
N THR A 114 -10.44 -7.42 12.05
CA THR A 114 -11.89 -7.40 11.80
C THR A 114 -12.28 -8.28 10.62
N VAL A 115 -13.43 -8.95 10.73
CA VAL A 115 -14.04 -9.69 9.61
C VAL A 115 -14.71 -8.73 8.64
N VAL A 116 -14.29 -8.78 7.38
CA VAL A 116 -14.71 -7.90 6.31
C VAL A 116 -15.35 -8.67 5.16
N PHE A 117 -16.24 -8.00 4.44
CA PHE A 117 -17.03 -8.59 3.35
C PHE A 117 -16.81 -7.86 2.02
N PRO A 118 -17.04 -8.55 0.89
CA PRO A 118 -16.98 -7.95 -0.43
C PRO A 118 -17.85 -6.71 -0.55
N HIS A 119 -17.45 -5.79 -1.42
CA HIS A 119 -18.17 -4.53 -1.70
C HIS A 119 -18.32 -3.58 -0.50
N THR A 120 -17.60 -3.84 0.60
CA THR A 120 -17.51 -2.93 1.75
C THR A 120 -16.16 -2.21 1.71
N PRO A 121 -16.12 -0.88 1.89
CA PRO A 121 -14.85 -0.14 1.96
C PRO A 121 -14.03 -0.61 3.17
N LEU A 122 -12.79 -1.00 2.90
CA LEU A 122 -11.79 -1.34 3.91
C LEU A 122 -11.03 -0.10 4.36
N ILE A 123 -10.66 0.72 3.38
CA ILE A 123 -9.92 1.96 3.56
C ILE A 123 -10.55 3.01 2.65
N SER A 124 -10.78 4.19 3.20
CA SER A 124 -11.23 5.37 2.49
C SER A 124 -10.17 6.46 2.64
N VAL A 125 -9.64 6.95 1.53
CA VAL A 125 -8.64 8.02 1.50
C VAL A 125 -9.28 9.27 0.91
N LYS A 126 -9.27 10.37 1.66
CA LYS A 126 -9.82 11.66 1.27
C LYS A 126 -8.72 12.71 1.22
N GLY A 127 -8.64 13.48 0.15
CA GLY A 127 -7.66 14.56 0.03
C GLY A 127 -7.44 15.03 -1.40
N PRO A 128 -6.31 15.71 -1.68
CA PRO A 128 -5.96 16.16 -3.03
C PRO A 128 -5.83 14.99 -4.01
N LEU A 129 -6.41 15.15 -5.20
CA LEU A 129 -6.52 14.11 -6.22
C LEU A 129 -5.18 13.43 -6.53
N ILE A 130 -4.11 14.21 -6.71
CA ILE A 130 -2.78 13.64 -7.01
C ILE A 130 -2.26 12.79 -5.86
N GLN A 131 -2.43 13.24 -4.62
CA GLN A 131 -1.95 12.50 -3.45
C GLN A 131 -2.70 11.18 -3.33
N CYS A 132 -4.03 11.18 -3.43
CA CYS A 132 -4.83 9.97 -3.39
C CYS A 132 -4.45 8.97 -4.50
N GLN A 133 -4.22 9.47 -5.72
CA GLN A 133 -3.85 8.66 -6.87
C GLN A 133 -2.49 7.95 -6.67
N LEU A 134 -1.49 8.67 -6.14
CA LEU A 134 -0.14 8.11 -5.93
C LEU A 134 -0.11 6.99 -4.89
N LEU A 135 -1.01 7.04 -3.89
CA LEU A 135 -1.08 6.05 -2.81
C LEU A 135 -1.75 4.75 -3.25
N GLU A 136 -2.61 4.79 -4.27
CA GLU A 136 -3.48 3.67 -4.67
C GLU A 136 -2.71 2.35 -4.84
N THR A 137 -1.64 2.36 -5.64
CA THR A 137 -0.86 1.15 -5.93
C THR A 137 -0.20 0.58 -4.67
N ALA A 138 0.35 1.42 -3.80
CA ALA A 138 1.02 0.98 -2.57
C ALA A 138 0.01 0.38 -1.58
N LEU A 139 -1.12 1.05 -1.37
CA LEU A 139 -2.19 0.58 -0.48
C LEU A 139 -2.78 -0.75 -0.96
N LEU A 140 -3.06 -0.87 -2.27
CA LEU A 140 -3.54 -2.11 -2.85
C LEU A 140 -2.54 -3.25 -2.66
N ASN A 141 -1.26 -3.01 -2.86
CA ASN A 141 -0.25 -4.06 -2.70
C ASN A 141 -0.18 -4.57 -1.26
N VAL A 142 -0.09 -3.66 -0.29
CA VAL A 142 0.02 -3.99 1.14
C VAL A 142 -1.23 -4.71 1.64
N ILE A 143 -2.40 -4.10 1.47
CA ILE A 143 -3.65 -4.62 2.04
C ILE A 143 -4.06 -5.92 1.39
N ASN A 144 -3.96 -6.05 0.05
CA ASN A 144 -4.32 -7.31 -0.60
C ASN A 144 -3.45 -8.46 -0.11
N PHE A 145 -2.14 -8.25 0.00
CA PHE A 145 -1.24 -9.31 0.44
C PHE A 145 -1.50 -9.71 1.89
N GLN A 146 -1.54 -8.75 2.82
CA GLN A 146 -1.70 -9.05 4.24
C GLN A 146 -3.06 -9.68 4.55
N THR A 147 -4.13 -9.16 3.96
CA THR A 147 -5.49 -9.70 4.09
C THR A 147 -5.59 -11.15 3.58
N LEU A 148 -4.91 -11.47 2.47
CA LEU A 148 -4.87 -12.83 1.92
C LEU A 148 -4.16 -13.81 2.86
N ILE A 149 -3.04 -13.40 3.43
CA ILE A 149 -2.27 -14.21 4.37
C ILE A 149 -3.05 -14.43 5.67
N ALA A 150 -3.56 -13.35 6.29
CA ALA A 150 -4.35 -13.44 7.51
C ALA A 150 -5.56 -14.37 7.34
N THR A 151 -6.29 -14.21 6.24
CA THR A 151 -7.44 -15.07 5.94
C THR A 151 -7.03 -16.54 5.72
N LYS A 152 -5.89 -16.79 5.06
CA LYS A 152 -5.41 -18.17 4.84
C LYS A 152 -4.94 -18.80 6.15
N SER A 153 -4.19 -18.08 6.97
CA SER A 153 -3.70 -18.54 8.27
C SER A 153 -4.86 -18.88 9.21
N ALA A 154 -5.87 -18.01 9.30
CA ALA A 154 -7.07 -18.26 10.08
C ALA A 154 -7.77 -19.57 9.68
N ARG A 155 -7.84 -19.87 8.38
CA ARG A 155 -8.41 -21.14 7.90
C ARG A 155 -7.58 -22.36 8.29
N VAL A 156 -6.25 -22.25 8.30
CA VAL A 156 -5.36 -23.33 8.73
C VAL A 156 -5.53 -23.60 10.22
N VAL A 157 -5.58 -22.54 11.04
CA VAL A 157 -5.83 -22.65 12.49
C VAL A 157 -7.20 -23.27 12.78
N LEU A 158 -8.25 -22.86 12.06
CA LEU A 158 -9.57 -23.47 12.19
C LEU A 158 -9.58 -24.96 11.82
N ALA A 159 -8.81 -25.36 10.80
CA ALA A 159 -8.70 -26.76 10.41
C ALA A 159 -7.88 -27.60 11.41
N ALA A 160 -6.92 -26.98 12.10
CA ALA A 160 -6.08 -27.62 13.13
C ALA A 160 -6.81 -27.88 14.45
N LYS A 161 -8.01 -27.32 14.67
CA LYS A 161 -8.89 -27.61 15.82
C LYS A 161 -8.22 -27.53 17.20
N GLY A 162 -7.33 -26.55 17.38
CA GLY A 162 -6.62 -26.32 18.64
C GLY A 162 -5.19 -26.88 18.69
N ASP A 163 -4.77 -27.64 17.68
CA ASP A 163 -3.36 -28.01 17.53
C ASP A 163 -2.50 -26.79 17.14
N SER A 164 -1.25 -26.78 17.58
CA SER A 164 -0.30 -25.71 17.25
C SER A 164 0.01 -25.68 15.75
N VAL A 165 -0.07 -24.49 15.15
CA VAL A 165 0.29 -24.25 13.74
C VAL A 165 1.62 -23.51 13.68
N LEU A 166 2.56 -24.03 12.91
CA LEU A 166 3.88 -23.44 12.68
C LEU A 166 4.04 -23.15 11.18
N GLU A 167 4.49 -21.94 10.87
CA GLU A 167 4.80 -21.47 9.51
C GLU A 167 6.32 -21.50 9.27
N PHE A 168 6.71 -22.05 8.12
CA PHE A 168 8.10 -22.18 7.68
C PHE A 168 8.29 -21.67 6.25
N GLY A 169 7.49 -20.69 5.82
CA GLY A 169 7.40 -20.24 4.44
C GLY A 169 8.47 -19.21 4.04
N LEU A 170 9.35 -18.80 4.96
CA LEU A 170 10.43 -17.84 4.69
C LEU A 170 11.23 -18.13 3.42
N ARG A 171 11.54 -19.40 3.14
CA ARG A 171 12.34 -19.80 1.96
C ARG A 171 11.57 -19.77 0.63
N ARG A 172 10.24 -19.62 0.70
CA ARG A 172 9.33 -19.61 -0.46
C ARG A 172 8.49 -18.34 -0.54
N ALA A 173 8.66 -17.42 0.41
CA ALA A 173 8.03 -16.12 0.40
C ALA A 173 8.60 -15.28 -0.75
N HIS A 174 7.72 -14.58 -1.46
CA HIS A 174 8.12 -13.68 -2.54
C HIS A 174 8.56 -12.34 -1.95
N LYS A 175 9.88 -12.11 -1.77
CA LYS A 175 10.53 -10.90 -1.19
C LYS A 175 10.53 -10.79 0.35
N ILE A 176 11.41 -9.93 0.86
CA ILE A 176 11.71 -9.71 2.30
C ILE A 176 10.50 -9.14 3.08
N CYS A 177 9.73 -8.22 2.50
CA CYS A 177 8.59 -7.59 3.19
C CYS A 177 7.45 -8.54 3.53
N THR A 178 7.34 -9.59 2.74
CA THR A 178 6.28 -10.61 2.74
C THR A 178 6.33 -11.48 4.00
N ASN A 179 7.49 -11.52 4.67
CA ASN A 179 7.75 -12.46 5.75
C ASN A 179 7.87 -11.83 7.15
N CYS A 180 7.98 -10.50 7.26
CA CYS A 180 8.04 -9.85 8.58
C CYS A 180 6.73 -10.00 9.37
N PHE A 181 5.58 -10.04 8.68
CA PHE A 181 4.29 -10.19 9.33
C PHE A 181 3.99 -11.64 9.76
N LEU A 182 4.41 -12.62 8.94
CA LEU A 182 4.22 -14.05 9.23
C LEU A 182 4.91 -14.51 10.52
N ASN A 183 6.03 -13.89 10.89
CA ASN A 183 6.74 -14.20 12.14
C ASN A 183 6.18 -13.49 13.38
N PHE A 184 5.42 -12.39 13.22
CA PHE A 184 4.94 -11.61 14.35
C PHE A 184 3.54 -12.07 14.83
N GLU A 185 2.64 -12.46 13.91
CA GLU A 185 1.26 -12.82 14.29
C GLU A 185 1.02 -14.27 14.68
N MET A 186 1.93 -15.21 14.39
CA MET A 186 1.77 -16.60 14.88
C MET A 186 2.08 -16.78 16.37
N ASN A 187 2.66 -15.78 17.03
CA ASN A 187 2.87 -15.83 18.49
C ASN A 187 1.62 -15.44 19.30
N LEU A 188 0.51 -15.04 18.66
CA LEU A 188 -0.74 -14.73 19.35
C LEU A 188 -1.53 -15.97 19.84
N VAL A 189 -1.01 -17.19 19.65
CA VAL A 189 -1.64 -18.43 20.16
C VAL A 189 -1.01 -18.92 21.48
N ASN A 190 -0.04 -18.19 22.05
CA ASN A 190 0.53 -18.49 23.37
C ASN A 190 0.37 -17.34 24.37
N LEU A 191 -0.86 -16.82 24.50
CA LEU A 191 -1.27 -16.15 25.73
C LEU A 191 -2.41 -16.95 26.33
N SER A 192 -2.01 -17.88 27.21
CA SER A 192 -2.80 -18.52 28.26
C SER A 192 -3.65 -17.52 29.03
#